data_AF-A0A3A9EX16-F1
#
_entry.id   AF-A0A3A9EX16-F1
#
_cell.length_a   1.000
_cell.length_b   1.000
_cell.length_c   1.000
_cell.angle_alpha   90.00
_cell.angle_beta   90.00
_cell.angle_gamma   90.00
#
_symmetry.space_group_name_H-M   'P 1'
#
loop_
_entity.id
_entity.type
_entity.pdbx_description
1 polymer ?
#
loop_
_entity_poly.entity_id
_entity_poly.type
_entity_poly.pdbx_seq_one_letter_code
_entity_poly.pdbx_strand_id
1 'polypeptide(L)'
;MQVNPVKNTINHDFVAQQTQKVQRAQEAKVIPQEKPVEEAGKPEFHQEPDQYTPREPEAASGRYWMEQGEEGSKVRFDAPEDKDAAPGAKQSEERPVEQTTTDTDEVDREIERLKKKLEDLRKRLDQPQGPEEDRLEKQIKQVESELQRKDNDTYRKAHAKIS
;
A
#
# COMPACT_ATOMS: atom_id res chain seq x y z
N MET A 1 23.20 -67.22 29.69
CA MET A 1 22.82 -66.19 28.71
C MET A 1 21.35 -65.85 28.93
N GLN A 2 21.06 -64.69 29.52
CA GLN A 2 19.70 -64.18 29.69
C GLN A 2 19.64 -62.83 28.98
N VAL A 3 18.80 -62.75 27.96
CA VAL A 3 18.59 -61.56 27.14
C VAL A 3 17.46 -60.74 27.77
N ASN A 4 17.75 -59.48 28.10
CA ASN A 4 16.75 -58.54 28.59
C ASN A 4 16.03 -57.87 27.40
N PRO A 5 14.68 -57.81 27.36
CA PRO A 5 13.99 -57.03 26.35
C PRO A 5 13.96 -55.55 26.74
N VAL A 6 14.57 -54.70 25.90
CA VAL A 6 14.46 -53.24 25.99
C VAL A 6 13.03 -52.86 25.61
N LYS A 7 12.27 -52.33 26.56
CA LYS A 7 10.92 -51.77 26.32
C LYS A 7 11.07 -50.45 25.55
N ASN A 8 10.64 -50.44 24.29
CA ASN A 8 10.58 -49.25 23.44
C ASN A 8 9.36 -48.40 23.84
N THR A 9 9.57 -47.30 24.56
CA THR A 9 8.51 -46.42 25.08
C THR A 9 8.32 -45.12 24.28
N ILE A 10 8.79 -45.03 23.04
CA ILE A 10 8.78 -43.77 22.27
C ILE A 10 7.47 -43.52 21.47
N ASN A 11 6.52 -44.47 21.47
CA ASN A 11 5.31 -44.36 20.65
C ASN A 11 4.00 -44.00 21.40
N HIS A 12 4.03 -43.76 22.71
CA HIS A 12 2.78 -43.48 23.45
C HIS A 12 2.32 -42.01 23.34
N ASP A 13 3.26 -41.06 23.25
CA ASP A 13 2.93 -39.62 23.32
C ASP A 13 2.33 -39.07 22.02
N PHE A 14 2.66 -39.65 20.87
CA PHE A 14 2.13 -39.21 19.57
C PHE A 14 0.65 -39.58 19.39
N VAL A 15 0.22 -40.75 19.89
CA VAL A 15 -1.17 -41.22 19.81
C VAL A 15 -2.08 -40.42 20.75
N ALA A 16 -1.57 -40.01 21.91
CA ALA A 16 -2.29 -39.15 22.85
C ALA A 16 -2.55 -37.75 22.26
N GLN A 17 -1.57 -37.19 21.54
CA GLN A 17 -1.73 -35.88 20.89
C GLN A 17 -2.70 -35.92 19.70
N GLN A 18 -2.76 -37.03 18.96
CA GLN A 18 -3.70 -37.21 17.85
C GLN A 18 -5.15 -37.36 18.35
N THR A 19 -5.38 -38.14 19.41
CA THR A 19 -6.72 -38.34 19.98
C THR A 19 -7.31 -37.06 20.59
N GLN A 20 -6.49 -36.19 21.19
CA GLN A 20 -6.93 -34.90 21.72
C GLN A 20 -7.42 -33.93 20.63
N LYS A 21 -6.78 -33.91 19.44
CA LYS A 21 -7.19 -33.06 18.31
C LYS A 21 -8.53 -33.50 17.71
N VAL A 22 -8.77 -34.81 17.66
CA VAL A 22 -10.03 -35.38 17.13
C VAL A 22 -11.21 -35.07 18.05
N GLN A 23 -11.03 -35.10 19.38
CA GLN A 23 -12.10 -34.77 20.33
C GLN A 23 -12.49 -33.28 20.28
N ARG A 24 -11.50 -32.37 20.19
CA ARG A 24 -11.76 -30.92 20.09
C ARG A 24 -12.49 -30.51 18.81
N ALA A 25 -12.28 -31.24 17.72
CA ALA A 25 -12.99 -31.03 16.46
C ALA A 25 -14.43 -31.56 16.48
N GLN A 26 -14.74 -32.53 17.36
CA GLN A 26 -16.10 -33.07 17.51
C GLN A 26 -16.96 -32.20 18.43
N GLU A 27 -16.37 -31.58 19.47
CA GLU A 27 -17.07 -30.60 20.32
C GLU A 27 -17.43 -29.31 19.58
N ALA A 28 -16.62 -28.88 18.61
CA ALA A 28 -16.88 -27.68 17.80
C ALA A 28 -18.04 -27.86 16.79
N LYS A 29 -18.61 -29.07 16.67
CA LYS A 29 -19.72 -29.38 15.75
C LYS A 29 -21.09 -29.45 16.44
N VAL A 30 -21.15 -29.09 17.73
CA VAL A 30 -22.42 -28.87 18.44
C VAL A 30 -22.99 -27.53 17.95
N ILE A 31 -23.93 -27.61 17.02
CA ILE A 31 -24.71 -26.50 16.49
C ILE A 31 -25.47 -25.87 17.67
N PRO A 32 -25.29 -24.56 17.98
CA PRO A 32 -26.14 -23.88 18.93
C PRO A 32 -27.58 -23.90 18.40
N GLN A 33 -28.50 -24.44 19.20
CA GLN A 33 -29.94 -24.36 18.95
C GLN A 33 -30.35 -22.89 18.78
N GLU A 34 -30.76 -22.50 17.56
CA GLU A 34 -31.38 -21.21 17.32
C GLU A 34 -32.77 -21.20 17.99
N LYS A 35 -32.90 -20.39 19.05
CA LYS A 35 -34.21 -20.06 19.61
C LYS A 35 -34.95 -19.14 18.63
N PRO A 36 -36.28 -19.25 18.50
CA PRO A 36 -37.05 -18.39 17.60
C PRO A 36 -36.88 -16.92 18.02
N VAL A 37 -36.51 -16.07 17.05
CA VAL A 37 -36.56 -14.61 17.13
C VAL A 37 -38.02 -14.21 17.07
N GLU A 38 -38.68 -14.30 18.22
CA GLU A 38 -39.87 -13.50 18.47
C GLU A 38 -39.82 -13.09 19.93
N GLU A 39 -39.91 -11.77 20.15
CA GLU A 39 -39.98 -11.14 21.46
C GLU A 39 -38.66 -11.01 22.24
N ALA A 40 -37.60 -10.57 21.55
CA ALA A 40 -36.49 -9.90 22.23
C ALA A 40 -36.91 -8.45 22.52
N GLY A 41 -37.18 -8.17 23.80
CA GLY A 41 -37.54 -6.85 24.31
C GLY A 41 -36.64 -5.76 23.76
N LYS A 42 -37.26 -4.61 23.44
CA LYS A 42 -36.60 -3.38 22.98
C LYS A 42 -35.27 -3.21 23.75
N PRO A 43 -34.10 -3.33 23.11
CA PRO A 43 -32.83 -2.99 23.74
C PRO A 43 -32.94 -1.64 24.45
N GLU A 44 -32.43 -1.52 25.67
CA GLU A 44 -32.57 -0.32 26.54
C GLU A 44 -32.14 1.01 25.87
N PHE A 45 -31.53 0.95 24.69
CA PHE A 45 -31.12 2.09 23.86
C PHE A 45 -31.84 2.16 22.49
N HIS A 46 -33.13 1.84 22.41
CA HIS A 46 -33.94 2.14 21.21
C HIS A 46 -34.29 3.62 21.19
N GLN A 47 -33.53 4.40 20.43
CA GLN A 47 -33.95 5.75 20.03
C GLN A 47 -34.83 5.62 18.80
N GLU A 48 -36.00 6.25 18.81
CA GLU A 48 -36.83 6.37 17.62
C GLU A 48 -36.06 7.15 16.56
N PRO A 49 -36.14 6.76 15.27
CA PRO A 49 -35.46 7.49 14.22
C PRO A 49 -36.03 8.90 14.12
N ASP A 50 -35.15 9.89 13.96
CA ASP A 50 -35.56 11.27 13.76
C ASP A 50 -36.47 11.38 12.53
N GLN A 51 -37.58 12.12 12.68
CA GLN A 51 -38.49 12.40 11.57
C GLN A 51 -37.95 13.55 10.73
N TYR A 52 -37.78 13.31 9.43
CA TYR A 52 -37.36 14.34 8.49
C TYR A 52 -38.44 15.41 8.34
N THR A 53 -38.09 16.66 8.63
CA THR A 53 -38.93 17.83 8.33
C THR A 53 -38.32 18.55 7.11
N PRO A 54 -38.97 18.54 5.93
CA PRO A 54 -38.46 19.24 4.77
C PRO A 54 -38.34 20.74 5.04
N ARG A 55 -37.15 21.31 4.80
CA ARG A 55 -36.93 22.75 4.79
C ARG A 55 -37.11 23.27 3.38
N GLU A 56 -37.64 24.48 3.24
CA GLU A 56 -37.60 25.21 1.97
C GLU A 56 -36.15 25.41 1.53
N PRO A 57 -35.84 25.21 0.23
CA PRO A 57 -34.48 25.37 -0.27
C PRO A 57 -34.03 26.82 -0.08
N GLU A 58 -32.97 27.02 0.69
CA GLU A 58 -32.37 28.34 0.86
C GLU A 58 -31.67 28.77 -0.43
N ALA A 59 -31.49 30.10 -0.59
CA ALA A 59 -30.67 30.63 -1.67
C ALA A 59 -29.28 29.99 -1.61
N ALA A 60 -28.78 29.53 -2.76
CA ALA A 60 -27.47 28.89 -2.84
C ALA A 60 -26.41 29.84 -2.30
N SER A 61 -25.83 29.52 -1.14
CA SER A 61 -24.79 30.32 -0.49
C SER A 61 -23.42 30.18 -1.16
N GLY A 62 -23.36 29.46 -2.28
CA GLY A 62 -22.17 29.21 -3.05
C GLY A 62 -22.07 30.14 -4.25
N ARG A 63 -20.84 30.45 -4.65
CA ARG A 63 -20.52 31.19 -5.87
C ARG A 63 -20.79 30.39 -7.13
N TYR A 64 -21.25 29.16 -7.01
CA TYR A 64 -21.59 28.28 -8.11
C TYR A 64 -23.05 27.86 -8.00
N TRP A 65 -23.78 27.88 -9.12
CA TRP A 65 -25.12 27.29 -9.22
C TRP A 65 -25.29 26.57 -10.55
N MET A 66 -26.22 25.61 -10.57
CA MET A 66 -26.53 24.84 -11.77
C MET A 66 -27.75 25.44 -12.46
N GLU A 67 -27.60 25.77 -13.74
CA GLU A 67 -28.71 26.12 -14.63
C GLU A 67 -29.06 24.89 -15.47
N GLN A 68 -30.35 24.53 -15.51
CA GLN A 68 -30.84 23.51 -16.43
C GLN A 68 -31.05 24.15 -17.80
N GLY A 69 -30.23 23.78 -18.78
CA GLY A 69 -30.34 24.21 -20.18
C GLY A 69 -30.81 23.07 -21.09
N GLU A 70 -31.15 23.41 -22.34
CA GLU A 70 -31.62 22.45 -23.35
C GLU A 70 -30.54 21.41 -23.75
N GLU A 71 -29.26 21.72 -23.55
CA GLU A 71 -28.11 20.84 -23.84
C GLU A 71 -27.55 20.15 -22.58
N GLY A 72 -28.28 20.19 -21.46
CA GLY A 72 -27.90 19.63 -20.17
C GLY A 72 -27.58 20.67 -19.09
N SER A 73 -27.32 20.19 -17.86
CA SER A 73 -27.05 21.05 -16.71
C SER A 73 -25.70 21.76 -16.84
N LYS A 74 -25.70 23.10 -16.82
CA LYS A 74 -24.50 23.93 -16.90
C LYS A 74 -24.19 24.57 -15.55
N VAL A 75 -22.95 24.42 -15.08
CA VAL A 75 -22.47 25.10 -13.87
C VAL A 75 -22.11 26.55 -14.19
N ARG A 76 -22.68 27.49 -13.45
CA ARG A 76 -22.34 28.93 -13.46
C ARG A 76 -21.44 29.26 -12.28
N PHE A 77 -20.62 30.28 -12.44
CA PHE A 77 -19.70 30.78 -11.42
C PHE A 77 -19.79 32.30 -11.34
N ASP A 78 -20.05 32.80 -10.14
CA ASP A 78 -19.93 34.21 -9.74
C ASP A 78 -18.47 34.51 -9.39
N ALA A 79 -17.71 34.87 -10.43
CA ALA A 79 -16.36 35.37 -10.29
C ALA A 79 -16.40 36.67 -9.48
N PRO A 80 -15.43 36.89 -8.57
CA PRO A 80 -15.47 38.08 -7.75
C PRO A 80 -15.21 39.26 -8.69
N GLU A 81 -15.97 40.35 -8.55
CA GLU A 81 -15.63 41.57 -9.29
C GLU A 81 -14.28 42.09 -8.76
N ASP A 82 -13.20 41.74 -9.45
CA ASP A 82 -11.95 42.47 -9.36
C ASP A 82 -12.28 43.91 -9.77
N LYS A 83 -12.21 44.85 -8.84
CA LYS A 83 -12.55 46.26 -9.08
C LYS A 83 -11.57 46.96 -10.03
N ASP A 84 -10.62 46.21 -10.56
CA ASP A 84 -9.59 46.59 -11.53
C ASP A 84 -9.75 45.88 -12.88
N ALA A 85 -10.73 44.96 -13.05
CA ALA A 85 -10.93 44.22 -14.29
C ALA A 85 -12.01 44.85 -15.17
N ALA A 86 -11.61 45.42 -16.30
CA ALA A 86 -12.49 45.98 -17.31
C ALA A 86 -13.46 44.93 -17.91
N PRO A 87 -14.69 45.31 -18.31
CA PRO A 87 -15.69 44.37 -18.81
C PRO A 87 -15.32 43.91 -20.23
N GLY A 88 -14.82 42.68 -20.36
CA GLY A 88 -14.54 42.07 -21.67
C GLY A 88 -13.34 41.13 -21.74
N ALA A 89 -12.60 40.91 -20.65
CA ALA A 89 -11.45 40.01 -20.67
C ALA A 89 -11.88 38.54 -20.64
N LYS A 90 -12.16 37.98 -21.82
CA LYS A 90 -11.82 36.57 -22.11
C LYS A 90 -10.30 36.46 -22.13
N GLN A 91 -9.67 36.53 -20.97
CA GLN A 91 -8.29 36.14 -20.80
C GLN A 91 -8.30 35.23 -19.58
N SER A 92 -8.23 33.93 -19.87
CA SER A 92 -7.64 32.97 -18.96
C SER A 92 -6.24 33.50 -18.64
N GLU A 93 -6.15 34.35 -17.62
CA GLU A 93 -4.88 34.73 -17.03
C GLU A 93 -4.25 33.45 -16.52
N GLU A 94 -3.26 33.01 -17.29
CA GLU A 94 -2.31 31.96 -16.95
C GLU A 94 -1.67 32.38 -15.63
N ARG A 95 -2.26 31.92 -14.52
CA ARG A 95 -1.62 31.95 -13.21
C ARG A 95 -0.22 31.37 -13.41
N PRO A 96 0.84 31.98 -12.87
CA PRO A 96 2.18 31.43 -13.02
C PRO A 96 2.17 30.00 -12.49
N VAL A 97 2.27 29.04 -13.40
CA VAL A 97 2.39 27.63 -13.04
C VAL A 97 3.80 27.50 -12.48
N GLU A 98 3.93 27.34 -11.16
CA GLU A 98 5.21 27.00 -10.54
C GLU A 98 5.68 25.65 -11.11
N GLN A 99 6.52 25.71 -12.14
CA GLN A 99 7.17 24.53 -12.71
C GLN A 99 8.26 24.08 -11.73
N THR A 100 7.94 23.06 -10.96
CA THR A 100 8.90 22.37 -10.10
C THR A 100 9.58 21.28 -10.93
N THR A 101 10.89 21.36 -11.14
CA THR A 101 11.64 20.31 -11.86
C THR A 101 12.24 19.36 -10.85
N THR A 102 12.25 18.07 -11.15
CA THR A 102 12.90 17.07 -10.30
C THR A 102 14.06 16.42 -11.05
N ASP A 103 15.25 16.50 -10.48
CA ASP A 103 16.51 15.95 -10.99
C ASP A 103 16.81 14.57 -10.36
N THR A 104 17.16 13.57 -11.18
CA THR A 104 17.56 12.22 -10.75
C THR A 104 19.00 11.84 -11.14
N ASP A 105 19.79 12.78 -11.68
CA ASP A 105 21.12 12.53 -12.24
C ASP A 105 22.09 11.88 -11.25
N GLU A 106 21.97 12.19 -9.96
CA GLU A 106 22.84 11.62 -8.93
C GLU A 106 22.64 10.11 -8.77
N VAL A 107 21.38 9.67 -8.81
CA VAL A 107 21.02 8.25 -8.70
C VAL A 107 21.50 7.50 -9.94
N ASP A 108 21.35 8.10 -11.12
CA ASP A 108 21.79 7.50 -12.38
C ASP A 108 23.31 7.32 -12.41
N ARG A 109 24.08 8.34 -11.98
CA ARG A 109 25.53 8.25 -11.84
C ARG A 109 25.96 7.18 -10.83
N GLU A 110 25.23 7.04 -9.73
CA GLU A 110 25.51 6.01 -8.73
C GLU A 110 25.29 4.60 -9.31
N ILE A 111 24.18 4.37 -10.00
CA ILE A 111 23.85 3.10 -10.66
C ILE A 111 24.90 2.76 -11.72
N GLU A 112 25.33 3.73 -12.51
CA GLU A 112 26.37 3.53 -13.53
C GLU A 112 27.71 3.10 -12.90
N ARG A 113 28.13 3.75 -11.80
CA ARG A 113 29.34 3.36 -11.06
C ARG A 113 29.25 1.94 -10.52
N LEU A 114 28.10 1.54 -9.98
CA LEU A 114 27.87 0.19 -9.48
C LEU A 114 27.93 -0.83 -10.62
N LYS A 115 27.31 -0.55 -11.77
CA LYS A 115 27.38 -1.41 -12.97
C LYS A 115 28.82 -1.57 -13.47
N LYS A 116 29.57 -0.47 -13.57
CA LYS A 116 30.99 -0.51 -13.97
C LYS A 116 31.84 -1.32 -12.99
N LYS A 117 31.66 -1.11 -11.68
CA LYS A 117 32.37 -1.87 -10.65
C LYS A 117 32.05 -3.37 -10.73
N LEU A 118 30.80 -3.72 -10.98
CA LEU A 118 30.37 -5.10 -11.18
C LEU A 118 31.10 -5.75 -12.36
N GLU A 119 31.15 -5.06 -13.51
CA GLU A 119 31.87 -5.55 -14.69
C GLU A 119 33.37 -5.73 -14.42
N ASP A 120 34.00 -4.76 -13.76
CA ASP A 120 35.43 -4.83 -13.44
C ASP A 120 35.73 -6.00 -12.49
N LEU A 121 34.87 -6.26 -11.49
CA LEU A 121 35.01 -7.40 -10.59
C LEU A 121 34.78 -8.73 -11.30
N ARG A 122 33.80 -8.81 -12.21
CA ARG A 122 33.55 -10.02 -13.02
C ARG A 122 34.73 -10.33 -13.94
N LYS A 123 35.30 -9.32 -14.62
CA LYS A 123 36.50 -9.50 -15.46
C LYS A 123 37.70 -10.00 -14.67
N ARG A 124 37.84 -9.60 -13.40
CA ARG A 124 38.89 -10.11 -12.50
C ARG A 124 38.66 -11.56 -12.10
N LEU A 125 37.40 -11.99 -12.00
CA LEU A 125 37.05 -13.38 -11.71
C LEU A 125 37.34 -14.32 -12.90
N ASP A 126 37.21 -13.82 -14.14
CA ASP A 126 37.58 -14.58 -15.34
C ASP A 126 39.10 -14.79 -15.47
N GLN A 127 39.91 -14.04 -14.72
CA GLN A 127 41.35 -14.24 -14.62
C GLN A 127 41.64 -15.28 -13.53
N PRO A 128 42.64 -16.17 -13.71
CA PRO A 128 42.99 -17.16 -12.69
C PRO A 128 43.49 -16.46 -11.43
N GLN A 129 42.68 -16.48 -10.37
CA GLN A 129 42.89 -15.72 -9.12
C GLN A 129 42.94 -16.61 -7.89
N GLY A 130 43.08 -17.93 -8.00
CA GLY A 130 43.41 -18.79 -6.86
C GLY A 130 42.55 -18.52 -5.60
N PRO A 131 43.12 -18.34 -4.40
CA PRO A 131 42.34 -18.16 -3.16
C PRO A 131 41.63 -16.80 -3.03
N GLU A 132 41.88 -15.83 -3.94
CA GLU A 132 41.18 -14.53 -3.92
C GLU A 132 39.83 -14.58 -4.66
N GLU A 133 39.53 -15.66 -5.37
CA GLU A 133 38.26 -15.88 -6.08
C GLU A 133 37.05 -15.80 -5.13
N ASP A 134 37.14 -16.43 -3.95
CA ASP A 134 36.08 -16.39 -2.92
C ASP A 134 35.80 -14.96 -2.41
N ARG A 135 36.82 -14.10 -2.37
CA ARG A 135 36.67 -12.69 -1.97
C ARG A 135 36.03 -11.87 -3.07
N LEU A 136 36.45 -12.09 -4.33
CA LEU A 136 35.86 -11.48 -5.51
C LEU A 136 34.38 -11.84 -5.64
N GLU A 137 34.01 -13.11 -5.43
CA GLU A 137 32.62 -13.56 -5.50
C GLU A 137 31.74 -12.87 -4.44
N LYS A 138 32.25 -12.74 -3.20
CA LYS A 138 31.55 -12.00 -2.13
C LYS A 138 31.38 -10.52 -2.48
N GLN A 139 32.40 -9.89 -3.06
CA GLN A 139 32.30 -8.50 -3.51
C GLN A 139 31.30 -8.32 -4.65
N ILE A 140 31.25 -9.26 -5.61
CA ILE A 140 30.25 -9.26 -6.68
C ILE A 140 28.85 -9.36 -6.07
N LYS A 141 28.59 -10.34 -5.21
CA LYS A 141 27.28 -10.51 -4.55
C LYS A 141 26.86 -9.27 -3.78
N GLN A 142 27.80 -8.64 -3.08
CA GLN A 142 27.52 -7.38 -2.38
C GLN A 142 27.09 -6.29 -3.35
N VAL A 143 27.88 -6.03 -4.41
CA VAL A 143 27.58 -5.00 -5.40
C VAL A 143 26.27 -5.27 -6.15
N GLU A 144 25.97 -6.54 -6.47
CA GLU A 144 24.69 -6.93 -7.09
C GLU A 144 23.49 -6.64 -6.18
N SER A 145 23.61 -6.96 -4.89
CA SER A 145 22.55 -6.68 -3.92
C SER A 145 22.31 -5.17 -3.74
N GLU A 146 23.38 -4.37 -3.73
CA GLU A 146 23.30 -2.91 -3.70
C GLU A 146 22.65 -2.36 -4.97
N LEU A 147 23.04 -2.87 -6.14
CA LEU A 147 22.49 -2.48 -7.43
C LEU A 147 21.00 -2.83 -7.51
N GLN A 148 20.58 -4.02 -7.09
CA GLN A 148 19.17 -4.40 -7.04
C GLN A 148 18.34 -3.49 -6.12
N ARG A 149 18.92 -3.05 -5.00
CA ARG A 149 18.22 -2.17 -4.06
C ARG A 149 18.06 -0.75 -4.61
N LYS A 150 19.03 -0.27 -5.39
CA LYS A 150 19.11 1.13 -5.86
C LYS A 150 18.59 1.34 -7.29
N ASP A 151 18.66 0.32 -8.16
CA ASP A 151 18.14 0.38 -9.53
C ASP A 151 16.63 0.08 -9.56
N ASN A 152 15.86 0.87 -8.80
CA ASN A 152 14.42 0.86 -8.86
C ASN A 152 13.85 2.29 -8.88
N ASP A 153 12.65 2.43 -9.44
CA ASP A 153 11.97 3.71 -9.60
C ASP A 153 11.64 4.38 -8.25
N THR A 154 11.33 3.60 -7.22
CA THR A 154 11.05 4.09 -5.87
C THR A 154 12.27 4.78 -5.25
N TYR A 155 13.47 4.23 -5.44
CA TYR A 155 14.73 4.76 -4.97
C TYR A 155 15.09 6.02 -5.75
N ARG A 156 14.91 6.02 -7.07
CA ARG A 156 15.10 7.23 -7.90
C ARG A 156 14.22 8.37 -7.42
N LYS A 157 12.93 8.12 -7.19
CA LYS A 157 11.99 9.12 -6.68
C LYS A 157 12.34 9.63 -5.28
N ALA A 158 12.73 8.73 -4.37
CA ALA A 158 13.06 9.09 -2.99
C ALA A 158 14.34 9.93 -2.88
N HIS A 159 15.26 9.77 -3.82
CA HIS A 159 16.54 10.50 -3.87
C HIS A 159 16.58 11.59 -4.95
N ALA A 160 15.42 11.91 -5.53
CA ALA A 160 15.31 12.95 -6.54
C ALA A 160 15.39 14.34 -5.88
N LYS A 161 16.11 15.26 -6.52
CA LYS A 161 16.27 16.63 -6.02
C LYS A 161 15.28 17.54 -6.71
N ILE A 162 14.49 18.24 -5.92
CA ILE A 162 13.58 19.26 -6.42
C ILE A 162 14.37 20.55 -6.63
N SER A 163 14.30 21.11 -7.84
CA SER A 163 14.95 22.37 -8.24
C SER A 163 13.99 23.32 -8.92
#